data_AF-A0A7V2WH01-F1
#
_entry.id   AF-A0A7V2WH01-F1
#
_cell.length_a   1.000
_cell.length_b   1.000
_cell.length_c   1.000
_cell.angle_alpha   90.00
_cell.angle_beta   90.00
_cell.angle_gamma   90.00
#
_symmetry.space_group_name_H-M   'P 1'
#
loop_
_entity.id
_entity.type
_entity.pdbx_description
1 polymer ?
#
loop_
_entity_poly.entity_id
_entity_poly.type
_entity_poly.pdbx_seq_one_letter_code
_entity_poly.pdbx_strand_id
1 'polypeptide(L)'
;MKINNALVSRERIVRQWSQQQLADMTGLSLRTIQRIENSGNASYGSIKSIASVLEVSAKDFLAEKNNSWLSLKLALLSSLLASFLYFSLASAQPVMLDVAVNSAQENLASVQLLNETGEESEFRIDELLKVTFIAEMTRDKKLKIRVKAYELSSDGEKLLGTPVVITSNRKAAMIKFEGGKGMLYEIVITPDYKIQKSIIN
;
A
#
# COMPACT_ATOMS: atom_id res chain seq x y z
N MET A 1 26.05 34.92 28.37
CA MET A 1 26.15 34.52 26.94
C MET A 1 25.23 33.34 26.69
N LYS A 2 24.71 33.19 25.48
CA LYS A 2 23.89 32.03 25.11
C LYS A 2 24.78 30.85 24.75
N ILE A 3 24.44 29.67 25.25
CA ILE A 3 25.13 28.41 25.00
C ILE A 3 24.15 27.31 24.62
N ASN A 4 24.68 26.21 24.07
CA ASN A 4 24.00 24.94 23.90
C ASN A 4 23.77 24.26 25.27
N ASN A 5 22.69 24.66 25.95
CA ASN A 5 22.25 24.11 27.24
C ASN A 5 21.84 22.64 27.18
N ALA A 6 21.46 22.14 26.00
CA ALA A 6 21.12 20.75 25.81
C ALA A 6 22.35 19.84 26.00
N LEU A 7 23.56 20.33 25.70
CA LEU A 7 24.79 19.59 25.96
C LEU A 7 25.02 19.41 27.47
N VAL A 8 24.84 20.47 28.28
CA VAL A 8 24.97 20.40 29.76
C VAL A 8 24.02 19.34 30.32
N SER A 9 22.76 19.40 29.93
CA SER A 9 21.73 18.46 30.40
C SER A 9 22.04 17.02 29.96
N ARG A 10 22.49 16.84 28.71
CA ARG A 10 22.86 15.53 28.17
C ARG A 10 24.01 14.91 28.94
N GLU A 11 25.13 15.62 29.09
CA GLU A 11 26.32 15.10 29.78
C GLU A 11 26.00 14.76 31.25
N ARG A 12 25.19 15.59 31.91
CA ARG A 12 24.69 15.31 33.25
C ARG A 12 23.88 14.00 33.30
N ILE A 13 22.96 13.80 32.35
CA ILE A 13 22.11 12.59 32.28
C ILE A 13 22.92 11.34 31.96
N VAL A 14 23.87 11.41 31.00
CA VAL A 14 24.75 10.30 30.64
C VAL A 14 25.55 9.81 31.86
N ARG A 15 25.94 10.74 32.73
CA ARG A 15 26.66 10.47 33.98
C ARG A 15 25.73 10.15 35.17
N GLN A 16 24.42 10.10 34.95
CA GLN A 16 23.39 9.87 35.97
C GLN A 16 23.43 10.85 37.14
N TRP A 17 23.86 12.09 36.88
CA TRP A 17 23.95 13.11 37.91
C TRP A 17 22.65 13.89 38.08
N SER A 18 22.29 14.21 39.31
CA SER A 18 21.27 15.21 39.62
C SER A 18 21.83 16.62 39.38
N GLN A 19 20.93 17.61 39.25
CA GLN A 19 21.34 19.01 39.15
C GLN A 19 22.11 19.47 40.39
N GLN A 20 21.78 18.93 41.56
CA GLN A 20 22.51 19.18 42.81
C GLN A 20 23.93 18.62 42.74
N GLN A 21 24.11 17.38 42.27
CA GLN A 21 25.43 16.79 42.12
C GLN A 21 26.31 17.58 41.14
N LEU A 22 25.74 18.06 40.02
CA LEU A 22 26.50 18.92 39.10
C LEU A 22 26.86 20.27 39.73
N ALA A 23 25.97 20.85 40.54
CA ALA A 23 26.24 22.06 41.31
C ALA A 23 27.41 21.87 42.27
N ASP A 24 27.40 20.78 43.04
CA ASP A 24 28.43 20.45 44.02
C ASP A 24 29.80 20.25 43.34
N MET A 25 29.86 19.50 42.24
CA MET A 25 31.12 19.22 41.53
C MET A 25 31.70 20.45 40.84
N THR A 26 30.85 21.36 40.37
CA THR A 26 31.28 22.59 39.66
C THR A 26 31.53 23.78 40.58
N GLY A 27 31.17 23.67 41.86
CA GLY A 27 31.18 24.78 42.80
C GLY A 27 30.18 25.90 42.45
N LEU A 28 29.14 25.59 41.65
CA LEU A 28 28.09 26.54 41.27
C LEU A 28 26.84 26.30 42.12
N SER A 29 25.99 27.32 42.29
CA SER A 29 24.70 27.10 42.96
C SER A 29 23.75 26.25 42.12
N LEU A 30 22.86 25.49 42.79
CA LEU A 30 21.78 24.76 42.13
C LEU A 30 20.95 25.66 41.20
N ARG A 31 20.63 26.89 41.64
CA ARG A 31 19.92 27.89 40.84
C ARG A 31 20.68 28.27 39.58
N THR A 32 22.01 28.31 39.64
CA THR A 32 22.87 28.57 38.48
C THR A 32 22.78 27.43 37.48
N ILE A 33 22.89 26.18 37.94
CA ILE A 33 22.76 25.00 37.07
C ILE A 33 21.38 24.97 36.40
N GLN A 34 20.31 25.11 37.18
CA GLN A 34 18.94 25.16 36.67
C GLN A 34 18.75 26.27 35.64
N ARG A 35 19.24 27.48 35.91
CA ARG A 35 19.16 28.61 34.98
C ARG A 35 19.93 28.31 33.68
N ILE A 36 21.11 27.68 33.76
CA ILE A 36 21.90 27.31 32.59
C ILE A 36 21.19 26.24 31.78
N GLU A 37 20.67 25.19 32.41
CA GLU A 37 19.92 24.12 31.74
C GLU A 37 18.61 24.61 31.13
N ASN A 38 17.91 25.54 31.77
CA ASN A 38 16.62 26.05 31.27
C ASN A 38 16.76 27.16 30.22
N SER A 39 17.66 28.12 30.45
CA SER A 39 17.73 29.35 29.63
C SER A 39 18.95 29.41 28.71
N GLY A 40 19.95 28.54 28.91
CA GLY A 40 21.23 28.58 28.21
C GLY A 40 22.02 29.86 28.42
N ASN A 41 21.69 30.68 29.41
CA ASN A 41 22.48 31.87 29.74
C ASN A 41 23.55 31.51 30.78
N ALA A 42 24.83 31.63 30.45
CA ALA A 42 25.93 31.35 31.37
C ALA A 42 27.02 32.43 31.29
N SER A 43 27.84 32.55 32.34
CA SER A 43 29.09 33.30 32.28
C SER A 43 30.20 32.41 31.72
N TYR A 44 31.29 33.01 31.24
CA TYR A 44 32.44 32.24 30.74
C TYR A 44 33.06 31.36 31.85
N GLY A 45 33.15 31.89 33.08
CA GLY A 45 33.64 31.14 34.24
C GLY A 45 32.75 29.94 34.59
N SER A 46 31.43 30.11 34.51
CA SER A 46 30.48 29.00 34.73
C SER A 46 30.64 27.91 33.67
N ILE A 47 30.80 28.28 32.39
CA ILE A 47 31.01 27.32 31.30
C ILE A 47 32.34 26.59 31.49
N LYS A 48 33.42 27.30 31.84
CA LYS A 48 34.73 26.68 32.05
C LYS A 48 34.70 25.68 33.22
N SER A 49 33.99 26.01 34.30
CA SER A 49 33.84 25.13 35.46
C SER A 49 33.04 23.88 35.11
N ILE A 50 31.91 24.05 34.41
CA ILE A 50 31.07 22.94 33.92
C ILE A 50 31.85 22.07 32.93
N ALA A 51 32.55 22.67 31.98
CA ALA A 51 33.36 21.98 30.97
C ALA A 51 34.48 21.14 31.62
N SER A 52 35.15 21.69 32.63
CA SER A 52 36.21 20.99 33.36
C SER A 52 35.71 19.76 34.11
N VAL A 53 34.53 19.85 34.74
CA VAL A 53 33.94 18.74 35.52
C VAL A 53 33.35 17.67 34.60
N LEU A 54 32.77 18.08 33.48
CA LEU A 54 32.18 17.16 32.51
C LEU A 54 33.22 16.57 31.53
N GLU A 55 34.47 17.04 31.59
CA GLU A 55 35.58 16.62 30.72
C GLU A 55 35.30 16.87 29.23
N VAL A 56 34.63 17.99 28.92
CA VAL A 56 34.29 18.41 27.55
C VAL A 56 34.90 19.76 27.22
N SER A 57 35.04 20.10 25.95
CA SER A 57 35.61 21.39 25.55
C SER A 57 34.61 22.51 25.80
N ALA A 58 35.05 23.63 26.38
CA ALA A 58 34.23 24.82 26.54
C ALA A 58 33.66 25.34 25.19
N LYS A 59 34.34 25.03 24.08
CA LYS A 59 33.90 25.37 22.72
C LYS A 59 32.65 24.60 22.28
N ASP A 60 32.43 23.39 22.79
CA ASP A 60 31.31 22.54 22.39
C ASP A 60 29.97 23.13 22.87
N PHE A 61 30.00 23.86 23.99
CA PHE A 61 28.85 24.63 24.47
C PHE A 61 28.54 25.86 23.60
N LEU A 62 29.47 26.32 22.78
CA LEU A 62 29.29 27.48 21.90
C LEU A 62 28.85 27.09 20.48
N ALA A 63 28.88 25.80 20.13
CA ALA A 63 28.47 25.33 18.82
C ALA A 63 26.94 25.33 18.68
N GLU A 64 26.42 26.10 17.72
CA GLU A 64 25.01 26.08 17.36
C GLU A 64 24.66 24.80 16.59
N LYS A 65 23.61 24.10 17.04
CA LYS A 65 23.14 22.85 16.44
C LYS A 65 22.11 23.17 15.32
N ASN A 66 22.56 23.33 14.08
CA ASN A 66 21.65 23.54 12.94
C ASN A 66 21.09 22.20 12.43
N ASN A 67 19.92 21.79 12.94
CA ASN A 67 19.27 20.52 12.57
C ASN A 67 18.26 20.68 11.41
N SER A 68 18.16 21.86 10.79
CA SER A 68 17.10 22.19 9.83
C SER A 68 17.13 21.31 8.56
N TRP A 69 18.30 20.84 8.15
CA TRP A 69 18.49 20.06 6.92
C TRP A 69 17.99 18.61 7.02
N LEU A 70 17.90 18.05 8.24
CA LEU A 70 17.39 16.69 8.46
C LEU A 70 15.87 16.61 8.36
N SER A 71 15.13 17.55 8.93
CA SER A 71 13.66 17.59 8.83
C SER A 71 13.18 17.83 7.39
N LEU A 72 13.89 18.68 6.63
CA LEU A 72 13.63 18.89 5.20
C LEU A 72 13.82 17.60 4.39
N LYS A 73 14.88 16.82 4.65
CA LYS A 73 15.13 15.55 3.94
C LYS A 73 14.08 14.48 4.26
N LEU A 74 13.65 14.37 5.52
CA LEU A 74 12.62 13.40 5.90
C LEU A 74 11.26 13.74 5.25
N ALA A 75 10.90 15.02 5.18
CA ALA A 75 9.67 15.45 4.52
C ALA A 75 9.67 15.10 3.02
N LEU A 76 10.78 15.37 2.31
CA LEU A 76 10.91 15.04 0.89
C LEU A 76 10.85 13.52 0.62
N LEU A 77 11.48 12.70 1.46
CA LEU A 77 11.43 11.24 1.32
C LEU A 77 10.02 10.68 1.55
N SER A 78 9.29 11.20 2.54
CA SER A 78 7.93 10.74 2.84
C SER A 78 6.93 11.02 1.70
N SER A 79 7.09 12.17 1.03
CA SER A 79 6.25 12.55 -0.12
C SER A 79 6.52 11.64 -1.32
N LEU A 80 7.79 11.37 -1.64
CA LEU A 80 8.19 10.42 -2.69
C LEU A 80 7.63 9.01 -2.44
N LEU A 81 7.68 8.54 -1.19
CA LEU A 81 7.16 7.22 -0.82
C LEU A 81 5.63 7.16 -0.93
N ALA A 82 4.93 8.21 -0.53
CA ALA A 82 3.48 8.30 -0.69
C ALA A 82 3.09 8.27 -2.17
N SER A 83 3.73 9.08 -3.03
CA SER A 83 3.49 9.07 -4.47
C SER A 83 3.77 7.70 -5.12
N PHE A 84 4.78 6.98 -4.66
CA PHE A 84 5.07 5.63 -5.12
C PHE A 84 3.96 4.63 -4.74
N LEU A 85 3.44 4.72 -3.51
CA LEU A 85 2.33 3.88 -3.04
C LEU A 85 1.04 4.14 -3.82
N TYR A 86 0.70 5.40 -4.13
CA TYR A 86 -0.48 5.74 -4.93
C TYR A 86 -0.43 5.18 -6.36
N PHE A 87 0.75 5.02 -6.96
CA PHE A 87 0.88 4.50 -8.32
C PHE A 87 0.76 2.97 -8.40
N SER A 88 0.94 2.26 -7.29
CA SER A 88 0.92 0.79 -7.26
C SER A 88 -0.48 0.16 -7.31
N LEU A 89 -1.56 0.95 -7.13
CA LEU A 89 -2.92 0.42 -6.98
C LEU A 89 -3.74 0.32 -8.28
N ALA A 90 -3.22 0.74 -9.44
CA ALA A 90 -4.03 0.79 -10.67
C ALA A 90 -3.30 0.22 -11.89
N SER A 91 -3.34 -1.10 -12.09
CA SER A 91 -2.91 -1.69 -13.37
C SER A 91 -3.81 -2.78 -13.95
N ALA A 92 -4.97 -3.09 -13.36
CA ALA A 92 -5.93 -3.97 -14.00
C ALA A 92 -6.70 -3.18 -15.07
N GLN A 93 -6.40 -3.42 -16.34
CA GLN A 93 -7.21 -2.88 -17.43
C GLN A 93 -8.53 -3.66 -17.51
N PRO A 94 -9.68 -2.99 -17.56
CA PRO A 94 -10.94 -3.67 -17.70
C PRO A 94 -11.08 -4.24 -19.13
N VAL A 95 -11.67 -5.44 -19.21
CA VAL A 95 -11.96 -6.17 -20.44
C VAL A 95 -13.47 -6.25 -20.60
N MET A 96 -14.00 -5.89 -21.77
CA MET A 96 -15.40 -6.11 -22.07
C MET A 96 -15.60 -7.57 -22.49
N LEU A 97 -16.61 -8.22 -21.92
CA LEU A 97 -17.01 -9.58 -22.26
C LEU A 97 -18.46 -9.54 -22.75
N ASP A 98 -18.68 -9.87 -24.02
CA ASP A 98 -20.00 -10.17 -24.54
C ASP A 98 -20.30 -11.64 -24.24
N VAL A 99 -21.22 -11.89 -23.31
CA VAL A 99 -21.61 -13.24 -22.87
C VAL A 99 -23.03 -13.53 -23.32
N ALA A 100 -23.19 -14.55 -24.15
CA ALA A 100 -24.49 -15.10 -24.53
C ALA A 100 -24.66 -16.49 -23.91
N VAL A 101 -25.82 -16.74 -23.33
CA VAL A 101 -26.20 -18.05 -22.77
C VAL A 101 -27.37 -18.60 -23.57
N ASN A 102 -27.21 -19.81 -24.08
CA ASN A 102 -28.22 -20.50 -24.87
C ASN A 102 -28.58 -21.83 -24.20
N SER A 103 -29.82 -22.29 -24.40
CA SER A 103 -30.30 -23.61 -24.02
C SER A 103 -31.33 -24.08 -25.03
N ALA A 104 -31.28 -25.35 -25.44
CA ALA A 104 -32.25 -25.93 -26.38
C ALA A 104 -32.52 -25.05 -27.63
N GLN A 105 -31.47 -24.45 -28.19
CA GLN A 105 -31.50 -23.57 -29.38
C GLN A 105 -32.19 -22.21 -29.17
N GLU A 106 -32.60 -21.88 -27.95
CA GLU A 106 -33.08 -20.55 -27.56
C GLU A 106 -31.98 -19.74 -26.87
N ASN A 107 -31.93 -18.43 -27.14
CA ASN A 107 -31.08 -17.50 -26.41
C ASN A 107 -31.75 -17.14 -25.09
N LEU A 108 -31.16 -17.60 -23.98
CA LEU A 108 -31.66 -17.32 -22.63
C LEU A 108 -31.24 -15.93 -22.16
N ALA A 109 -30.03 -15.51 -22.51
CA ALA A 109 -29.52 -14.20 -22.17
C ALA A 109 -28.38 -13.75 -23.11
N SER A 110 -28.21 -12.44 -23.24
CA SER A 110 -27.05 -11.81 -23.85
C SER A 110 -26.69 -10.56 -23.06
N VAL A 111 -25.49 -10.53 -22.47
CA VAL A 111 -25.05 -9.49 -21.55
C VAL A 111 -23.64 -9.02 -21.90
N GLN A 112 -23.47 -7.70 -21.92
CA GLN A 112 -22.14 -7.09 -21.98
C GLN A 112 -21.69 -6.80 -20.55
N LEU A 113 -20.56 -7.36 -20.15
CA LEU A 113 -20.04 -7.17 -18.80
C LEU A 113 -18.59 -6.70 -18.84
N LEU A 114 -18.31 -5.71 -17.99
CA LEU A 114 -16.97 -5.18 -17.80
C LEU A 114 -16.29 -5.99 -16.69
N ASN A 115 -15.31 -6.82 -17.06
CA ASN A 115 -14.51 -7.59 -16.12
C ASN A 115 -13.15 -6.92 -15.91
N GLU A 116 -12.83 -6.58 -14.67
CA GLU A 116 -11.47 -6.17 -14.33
C GLU A 116 -10.54 -7.38 -14.40
N THR A 117 -9.42 -7.25 -15.13
CA THR A 117 -8.51 -8.40 -15.34
C THR A 117 -7.99 -8.93 -14.01
N GLY A 118 -8.30 -10.18 -13.68
CA GLY A 118 -7.95 -10.86 -12.43
C GLY A 118 -9.07 -10.90 -11.39
N GLU A 119 -10.14 -10.15 -11.56
CA GLU A 119 -11.27 -10.07 -10.63
C GLU A 119 -12.45 -10.96 -11.07
N GLU A 120 -13.27 -11.38 -10.10
CA GLU A 120 -14.47 -12.19 -10.35
C GLU A 120 -15.67 -11.30 -10.67
N SER A 121 -16.24 -11.48 -11.87
CA SER A 121 -17.52 -10.88 -12.25
C SER A 121 -18.63 -11.93 -12.15
N GLU A 122 -19.76 -11.54 -11.59
CA GLU A 122 -20.93 -12.39 -11.40
C GLU A 122 -22.06 -11.99 -12.36
N PHE A 123 -22.73 -12.99 -12.90
CA PHE A 123 -23.93 -12.85 -13.71
C PHE A 123 -24.97 -13.89 -13.27
N ARG A 124 -26.22 -13.48 -13.08
CA ARG A 124 -27.35 -14.37 -12.73
C ARG A 124 -28.42 -14.31 -13.81
N ILE A 125 -28.94 -15.48 -14.16
CA ILE A 125 -30.09 -15.67 -15.08
C ILE A 125 -31.25 -16.15 -14.22
N ASP A 126 -32.11 -15.20 -13.85
CA ASP A 126 -33.25 -15.40 -12.96
C ASP A 126 -32.85 -16.23 -11.72
N GLU A 127 -33.71 -17.16 -11.31
CA GLU A 127 -33.48 -18.14 -10.25
C GLU A 127 -32.99 -19.48 -10.81
N LEU A 128 -32.40 -19.50 -12.01
CA LEU A 128 -32.00 -20.71 -12.72
C LEU A 128 -30.49 -20.95 -12.67
N LEU A 129 -29.71 -19.92 -13.03
CA LEU A 129 -28.26 -20.05 -13.17
C LEU A 129 -27.53 -18.85 -12.59
N LYS A 130 -26.43 -19.12 -11.91
CA LYS A 130 -25.41 -18.14 -11.56
C LYS A 130 -24.11 -18.53 -12.25
N VAL A 131 -23.50 -17.58 -12.94
CA VAL A 131 -22.23 -17.80 -13.64
C VAL A 131 -21.23 -16.73 -13.21
N THR A 132 -20.07 -17.15 -12.75
CA THR A 132 -18.96 -16.24 -12.44
C THR A 132 -17.83 -16.40 -13.45
N PHE A 133 -17.17 -15.29 -13.77
CA PHE A 133 -16.11 -15.19 -14.76
C PHE A 133 -14.90 -14.49 -14.15
N ILE A 134 -13.71 -15.04 -14.40
CA ILE A 134 -12.43 -14.39 -14.09
C ILE A 134 -11.61 -14.39 -15.38
N ALA A 135 -11.32 -13.21 -15.92
CA ALA A 135 -10.48 -13.10 -17.10
C ALA A 135 -9.07 -12.64 -16.73
N GLU A 136 -8.05 -13.33 -17.24
CA GLU A 136 -6.64 -13.03 -17.02
C GLU A 136 -5.89 -12.94 -18.33
N MET A 137 -5.02 -11.94 -18.47
CA MET A 137 -4.14 -11.83 -19.62
C MET A 137 -2.98 -12.82 -19.49
N THR A 138 -2.82 -13.70 -20.48
CA THR A 138 -1.66 -14.59 -20.57
C THR A 138 -0.44 -13.86 -21.14
N ARG A 139 0.76 -14.44 -20.95
CA ARG A 139 2.01 -13.90 -21.53
C ARG A 139 1.94 -13.75 -23.05
N ASP A 140 1.14 -14.58 -23.72
CA ASP A 140 0.98 -14.60 -25.18
C ASP A 140 -0.09 -13.61 -25.68
N LYS A 141 -0.54 -12.66 -24.85
CA LYS A 141 -1.60 -11.68 -25.17
C LYS A 141 -2.97 -12.30 -25.50
N LYS A 142 -3.17 -13.56 -25.12
CA LYS A 142 -4.48 -14.23 -25.14
C LYS A 142 -5.15 -14.07 -23.78
N LEU A 143 -6.47 -14.05 -23.78
CA LEU A 143 -7.28 -13.98 -22.58
C LEU A 143 -7.62 -15.38 -22.10
N LYS A 144 -7.25 -15.71 -20.86
CA LYS A 144 -7.66 -16.93 -20.17
C LYS A 144 -8.88 -16.59 -19.32
N ILE A 145 -10.01 -17.21 -19.63
CA ILE A 145 -11.28 -16.98 -18.94
C ILE A 145 -11.60 -18.24 -18.14
N ARG A 146 -11.68 -18.11 -16.82
CA ARG A 146 -12.20 -19.15 -15.93
C ARG A 146 -13.66 -18.86 -15.68
N VAL A 147 -14.50 -19.89 -15.82
CA VAL A 147 -15.94 -19.78 -15.61
C VAL A 147 -16.33 -20.74 -14.50
N LYS A 148 -17.20 -20.33 -13.59
CA LYS A 148 -17.90 -21.23 -12.67
C LYS A 148 -19.39 -21.10 -12.92
N ALA A 149 -20.06 -22.19 -13.24
CA ALA A 149 -21.51 -22.20 -13.42
C ALA A 149 -22.16 -22.91 -12.24
N TYR A 150 -23.21 -22.34 -11.69
CA TYR A 150 -24.01 -22.86 -10.60
C TYR A 150 -25.47 -22.92 -11.03
N GLU A 151 -26.12 -24.04 -10.76
CA GLU A 151 -27.57 -24.17 -10.82
C GLU A 151 -28.17 -23.65 -9.51
N LEU A 152 -29.13 -22.74 -9.63
CA LEU A 152 -29.84 -22.18 -8.49
C LEU A 152 -31.08 -23.04 -8.21
N SER A 153 -31.27 -23.38 -6.94
CA SER A 153 -32.42 -24.16 -6.48
C SER A 153 -32.88 -23.64 -5.12
N SER A 154 -34.08 -24.05 -4.69
CA SER A 154 -34.59 -23.79 -3.34
C SER A 154 -33.69 -24.31 -2.23
N ASP A 155 -32.88 -25.33 -2.50
CA ASP A 155 -31.90 -25.93 -1.57
C ASP A 155 -30.51 -25.26 -1.60
N GLY A 156 -30.31 -24.22 -2.43
CA GLY A 156 -29.05 -23.47 -2.54
C GLY A 156 -28.38 -23.54 -3.91
N GLU A 157 -27.10 -23.15 -3.98
CA GLU A 157 -26.30 -23.10 -5.21
C GLU A 157 -25.57 -24.44 -5.44
N LYS A 158 -25.80 -25.10 -6.57
CA LYS A 158 -25.10 -26.34 -6.95
C LYS A 158 -24.12 -26.08 -8.09
N LEU A 159 -22.82 -26.29 -7.85
CA LEU A 159 -21.80 -26.13 -8.89
C LEU A 159 -21.98 -27.16 -10.02
N LEU A 160 -22.15 -26.67 -11.25
CA LEU A 160 -22.23 -27.47 -12.47
C LEU A 160 -20.84 -27.75 -13.07
N GLY A 161 -19.89 -26.81 -12.93
CA GLY A 161 -18.51 -27.02 -13.38
C GLY A 161 -17.65 -25.76 -13.38
N THR A 162 -16.34 -25.96 -13.59
CA THR A 162 -15.32 -24.88 -13.61
C THR A 162 -14.45 -24.88 -14.88
N PRO A 163 -15.02 -24.75 -16.08
CA PRO A 163 -14.25 -24.79 -17.33
C PRO A 163 -13.36 -23.55 -17.49
N VAL A 164 -12.30 -23.75 -18.25
CA VAL A 164 -11.33 -22.72 -18.57
C VAL A 164 -11.16 -22.68 -20.08
N VAL A 165 -11.31 -21.48 -20.65
CA VAL A 165 -11.11 -21.26 -22.08
C VAL A 165 -10.03 -20.22 -22.30
N ILE A 166 -9.25 -20.39 -23.36
CA ILE A 166 -8.26 -19.40 -23.79
C ILE A 166 -8.68 -18.91 -25.17
N THR A 167 -8.90 -17.61 -25.30
CA THR A 167 -9.30 -16.99 -26.56
C THR A 167 -8.51 -15.71 -26.82
N SER A 168 -8.62 -15.20 -28.05
CA SER A 168 -7.99 -13.95 -28.48
C SER A 168 -9.04 -12.84 -28.58
N ASN A 169 -8.58 -11.59 -28.68
CA ASN A 169 -9.45 -10.43 -28.87
C ASN A 169 -10.44 -10.65 -30.02
N ARG A 170 -11.73 -10.37 -29.78
CA ARG A 170 -12.86 -10.51 -30.71
C ARG A 170 -13.08 -11.92 -31.26
N LYS A 171 -12.51 -12.94 -30.63
CA LYS A 171 -12.73 -14.34 -30.99
C LYS A 171 -13.64 -15.00 -29.98
N ALA A 172 -14.81 -15.45 -30.45
CA ALA A 172 -15.76 -16.17 -29.62
C ALA A 172 -15.17 -17.49 -29.11
N ALA A 173 -15.43 -17.78 -27.84
CA ALA A 173 -15.11 -19.03 -27.17
C ALA A 173 -16.42 -19.63 -26.63
N MET A 174 -16.56 -20.95 -26.74
CA MET A 174 -17.78 -21.66 -26.38
C MET A 174 -17.50 -22.63 -25.24
N ILE A 175 -18.41 -22.67 -24.28
CA ILE A 175 -18.38 -23.55 -23.13
C ILE A 175 -19.74 -24.22 -22.99
N LYS A 176 -19.75 -25.52 -22.72
CA LYS A 176 -20.97 -26.30 -22.54
C LYS A 176 -21.03 -26.88 -21.15
N PHE A 177 -22.21 -26.87 -20.55
CA PHE A 177 -22.50 -27.44 -19.24
C PHE A 177 -23.76 -28.30 -19.31
N GLU A 178 -23.78 -29.37 -18.53
CA GLU A 178 -24.98 -30.15 -18.28
C GLU A 178 -25.55 -29.74 -16.92
N GLY A 179 -26.77 -29.21 -16.94
CA GLY A 179 -27.55 -28.86 -15.75
C GLY A 179 -28.40 -30.01 -15.23
N GLY A 180 -29.22 -29.73 -14.22
CA GLY A 180 -30.20 -30.65 -13.70
C GLY A 180 -31.18 -31.10 -14.79
N LYS A 181 -31.66 -32.36 -14.68
CA LYS A 181 -32.62 -32.98 -15.61
C LYS A 181 -32.13 -33.11 -17.07
N GLY A 182 -30.82 -33.05 -17.31
CA GLY A 182 -30.22 -33.25 -18.64
C GLY A 182 -30.29 -32.02 -19.55
N MET A 183 -30.57 -30.84 -19.00
CA MET A 183 -30.54 -29.59 -19.76
C MET A 183 -29.10 -29.22 -20.13
N LEU A 184 -28.87 -28.85 -21.39
CA LEU A 184 -27.55 -28.42 -21.86
C LEU A 184 -27.51 -26.90 -22.01
N TYR A 185 -26.60 -26.27 -21.27
CA TYR A 185 -26.34 -24.83 -21.37
C TYR A 185 -25.09 -24.58 -22.19
N GLU A 186 -25.19 -23.65 -23.13
CA GLU A 186 -24.08 -23.21 -23.96
C GLU A 186 -23.79 -21.73 -23.68
N ILE A 187 -22.60 -21.44 -23.17
CA ILE A 187 -22.12 -20.10 -22.92
C ILE A 187 -21.12 -19.72 -24.00
N VAL A 188 -21.43 -18.68 -24.76
CA VAL A 188 -20.57 -18.09 -25.78
C VAL A 188 -20.01 -16.78 -25.24
N ILE A 189 -18.69 -16.66 -25.20
CA ILE A 189 -17.99 -15.50 -24.66
C ILE A 189 -17.12 -14.88 -25.74
N THR A 190 -17.35 -13.61 -26.05
CA THR A 190 -16.53 -12.85 -27.00
C THR A 190 -15.90 -11.67 -26.27
N PRO A 191 -14.58 -11.67 -26.07
CA PRO A 191 -13.92 -10.56 -25.40
C PRO A 191 -13.60 -9.43 -26.38
N ASP A 192 -13.78 -8.18 -25.95
CA ASP A 192 -13.24 -6.99 -26.61
C ASP A 192 -12.32 -6.25 -25.64
N TYR A 193 -11.02 -6.28 -25.93
CA TYR A 193 -10.00 -5.58 -25.16
C TYR A 193 -9.03 -4.84 -26.07
N LYS A 194 -8.52 -3.72 -25.57
CA LYS A 194 -7.44 -3.01 -26.26
C LYS A 194 -6.17 -3.85 -26.17
N ILE A 195 -5.68 -4.34 -27.30
CA ILE A 195 -4.35 -4.91 -27.38
C ILE A 195 -3.38 -3.76 -27.13
N GLN A 196 -2.75 -3.73 -25.97
CA GLN A 196 -1.70 -2.75 -25.69
C GLN A 196 -0.61 -2.97 -26.74
N LYS A 197 -0.43 -1.99 -27.64
CA LYS A 197 0.73 -1.97 -28.52
C LYS A 197 1.93 -2.01 -27.60
N SER A 198 2.70 -3.08 -27.72
CA SER A 198 3.98 -3.21 -27.04
C SER A 198 4.82 -2.04 -27.53
N ILE A 199 5.02 -1.04 -26.67
CA ILE A 199 6.09 -0.06 -26.87
C ILE A 199 7.36 -0.83 -26.53
N ILE A 200 7.81 -1.66 -27.45
CA ILE A 200 9.20 -2.11 -27.46
C ILE A 200 9.90 -1.10 -28.36
N ASN A 201 10.77 -0.33 -27.71
CA ASN A 201 11.79 0.57 -28.28
C ASN A 201 12.48 -0.04 -29.50
#